data_AF-A0A926VJ35-F1
#
_entry.id   AF-A0A926VJ35-F1
#
_cell.length_a   1.000
_cell.length_b   1.000
_cell.length_c   1.000
_cell.angle_alpha   90.00
_cell.angle_beta   90.00
_cell.angle_gamma   90.00
#
_symmetry.space_group_name_H-M   'P 1'
#
loop_
_entity.id
_entity.type
_entity.pdbx_description
1 polymer ?
#
loop_
_entity_poly.entity_id
_entity_poly.type
_entity_poly.pdbx_seq_one_letter_code
_entity_poly.pdbx_strand_id
1 'polypeptide(L)'
;MTLAVNHWSRDGKQTDWFNLELWGKTAEIAANYVRKGSLIGVKGSLKIDTWRDSATGANRSSPAIRVDQIDLLGSKQDNEAGQMDSYRPEEF
;
A
#
# COMPACT_ATOMS: atom_id res chain seq x y z
N MET A 1 -3.14 -2.19 -3.33
CA MET A 1 -2.59 -0.91 -2.81
C MET A 1 -1.09 -1.07 -2.61
N THR A 2 -0.32 0.01 -2.43
CA THR A 2 1.14 -0.07 -2.23
C THR A 2 1.52 0.50 -0.86
N LEU A 3 2.43 -0.18 -0.17
CA LEU A 3 2.98 0.23 1.13
C LEU A 3 4.45 0.61 0.97
N ALA A 4 4.82 1.78 1.48
CA ALA A 4 6.20 2.20 1.58
C ALA A 4 6.77 1.83 2.96
N VAL A 5 7.92 1.17 2.99
CA VAL A 5 8.65 0.84 4.22
C VAL A 5 10.03 1.45 4.13
N ASN A 6 10.42 2.21 5.16
CA ASN A 6 11.75 2.76 5.23
C ASN A 6 12.68 1.77 5.92
N HIS A 7 13.87 1.58 5.36
CA HIS A 7 14.94 0.82 5.99
C HIS A 7 16.26 1.63 6.01
N TRP A 8 17.15 1.30 6.93
CA TRP A 8 18.49 1.91 6.98
C TRP A 8 19.47 1.07 6.17
N SER A 9 20.08 1.69 5.17
CA SER A 9 21.16 1.09 4.38
C SER A 9 22.48 1.82 4.64
N ARG A 10 23.59 1.26 4.13
CA ARG A 10 24.93 1.86 4.22
C ARG A 10 24.98 3.27 3.63
N ASP A 11 24.18 3.53 2.61
CA ASP A 11 24.11 4.81 1.89
C ASP A 11 23.06 5.77 2.47
N GLY A 12 22.47 5.45 3.63
CA GLY A 12 21.48 6.25 4.33
C GLY A 12 20.07 5.66 4.33
N LYS A 13 19.05 6.52 4.47
CA LYS A 13 17.63 6.12 4.50
C LYS A 13 17.16 5.77 3.09
N GLN A 14 16.62 4.57 2.93
CA GLN A 14 16.07 4.05 1.68
C GLN A 14 14.61 3.62 1.88
N THR A 15 13.85 3.50 0.79
CA THR A 15 12.41 3.19 0.82
C THR A 15 12.10 2.04 -0.12
N ASP A 16 11.57 0.96 0.44
CA ASP A 16 11.06 -0.19 -0.29
C ASP A 16 9.55 -0.06 -0.49
N TRP A 17 9.08 -0.47 -1.67
CA TRP A 17 7.67 -0.41 -2.05
C TRP A 17 7.12 -1.82 -2.22
N PHE A 18 6.09 -2.14 -1.46
CA PHE A 18 5.45 -3.45 -1.45
C PHE A 18 4.02 -3.36 -1.98
N ASN A 19 3.68 -4.23 -2.93
CA ASN A 19 2.31 -4.39 -3.37
C ASN A 19 1.53 -5.24 -2.36
N LEU A 20 0.36 -4.77 -1.95
CA LEU A 20 -0.54 -5.48 -1.05
C LEU A 20 -1.76 -5.99 -1.82
N GLU A 21 -2.02 -7.29 -1.67
CA GLU A 21 -3.18 -8.01 -2.18
C GLU A 21 -4.16 -8.22 -1.01
N LEU A 22 -5.31 -7.55 -1.08
CA LEU A 22 -6.31 -7.45 -0.02
C LEU A 22 -7.65 -8.00 -0.49
N TRP A 23 -8.32 -8.78 0.36
CA TRP A 23 -9.59 -9.43 0.01
C TRP A 23 -10.59 -9.42 1.16
N GLY A 24 -11.87 -9.47 0.82
CA GLY A 24 -12.96 -9.54 1.81
C GLY A 24 -12.84 -8.43 2.87
N LYS A 25 -12.90 -8.83 4.14
CA LYS A 25 -12.89 -7.91 5.28
C LYS A 25 -11.67 -6.98 5.33
N THR A 26 -10.47 -7.45 4.97
CA THR A 26 -9.28 -6.59 4.99
C THR A 26 -9.33 -5.53 3.89
N ALA A 27 -9.90 -5.85 2.73
CA ALA A 27 -10.14 -4.90 1.65
C ALA A 27 -11.17 -3.83 2.05
N GLU A 28 -12.26 -4.22 2.72
CA GLU A 28 -13.27 -3.29 3.23
C GLU A 28 -12.69 -2.32 4.26
N ILE A 29 -11.89 -2.81 5.21
CA ILE A 29 -11.21 -1.97 6.21
C ILE A 29 -10.28 -0.97 5.50
N ALA A 30 -9.48 -1.45 4.55
CA ALA A 30 -8.57 -0.59 3.81
C ALA A 30 -9.33 0.50 3.04
N ALA A 31 -10.40 0.15 2.33
CA ALA A 31 -11.21 1.10 1.58
C ALA A 31 -11.84 2.18 2.48
N ASN A 32 -12.32 1.79 3.67
CA ASN A 32 -13.01 2.72 4.57
C ASN A 32 -12.05 3.60 5.37
N TYR A 33 -10.94 3.05 5.86
CA TYR A 33 -10.12 3.70 6.88
C TYR A 33 -8.69 4.01 6.45
N VAL A 34 -8.19 3.42 5.37
CA VAL A 34 -6.83 3.67 4.90
C VAL A 34 -6.88 4.72 3.80
N ARG A 35 -6.05 5.76 3.95
CA ARG A 35 -5.85 6.84 2.99
C ARG A 35 -4.36 6.93 2.63
N LYS A 36 -4.04 7.74 1.63
CA LYS A 36 -2.65 8.04 1.29
C LYS A 36 -1.95 8.62 2.52
N GLY A 37 -0.81 8.05 2.90
CA GLY A 37 -0.04 8.48 4.06
C GLY A 37 -0.48 7.86 5.39
N SER A 38 -1.58 7.10 5.44
CA SER A 38 -1.97 6.39 6.65
C SER A 38 -0.89 5.39 7.06
N LEU A 39 -0.45 5.47 8.32
CA LEU A 39 0.47 4.50 8.90
C LEU A 39 -0.32 3.24 9.27
N ILE A 40 0.05 2.12 8.63
CA ILE A 40 -0.60 0.82 8.85
C ILE A 40 0.44 -0.27 9.13
N GLY A 41 0.07 -1.18 10.02
CA GLY A 41 0.73 -2.47 10.21
C GLY A 41 0.03 -3.53 9.35
N VAL A 42 0.81 -4.42 8.75
CA VAL A 42 0.27 -5.48 7.88
C VAL A 42 0.93 -6.81 8.26
N LYS A 43 0.11 -7.85 8.38
CA LYS A 43 0.57 -9.24 8.53
C LYS A 43 -0.02 -10.09 7.41
N GLY A 44 0.82 -10.95 6.85
CA GLY A 44 0.42 -11.80 5.73
C GLY A 44 1.57 -12.65 5.21
N SER A 45 1.44 -13.11 3.97
CA SER A 45 2.41 -13.97 3.28
C SER A 45 2.90 -13.35 1.97
N LEU A 46 4.18 -13.52 1.65
CA LEU A 46 4.71 -13.17 0.32
C LEU A 46 4.21 -14.16 -0.73
N LYS A 47 3.63 -13.63 -1.80
CA LYS A 47 3.17 -14.35 -2.99
C LYS A 47 3.92 -13.80 -4.19
N ILE A 48 4.42 -14.69 -5.04
CA ILE A 48 5.10 -14.32 -6.28
C ILE A 48 4.37 -15.02 -7.41
N ASP A 49 3.56 -14.26 -8.15
CA ASP A 49 2.88 -14.79 -9.32
C ASP A 49 3.81 -14.69 -10.53
N THR A 50 4.03 -15.80 -11.21
CA THR A 50 4.84 -15.85 -12.43
C THR A 50 3.97 -16.23 -13.62
N TRP A 51 4.03 -15.46 -14.69
CA TRP A 51 3.28 -15.73 -15.92
C TRP A 51 4.13 -15.42 -17.16
N ARG A 52 3.70 -15.96 -18.30
CA ARG A 52 4.30 -15.66 -19.60
C ARG A 52 3.48 -14.58 -20.29
N ASP A 53 4.13 -13.48 -20.61
CA ASP A 53 3.49 -12.39 -21.34
C ASP A 53 3.14 -12.86 -22.76
N SER A 54 1.86 -12.77 -23.15
CA SER A 54 1.39 -13.33 -24.42
C SER A 54 1.85 -12.54 -25.65
N ALA A 55 2.22 -11.26 -25.48
CA ALA A 55 2.68 -10.41 -26.58
C ALA A 55 4.18 -10.57 -26.86
N THR A 56 4.99 -10.71 -25.81
CA THR A 56 6.46 -10.76 -25.89
C THR A 56 7.04 -12.15 -25.68
N GLY A 57 6.26 -13.08 -25.14
CA GLY A 57 6.71 -14.41 -24.76
C GLY A 57 7.65 -14.45 -23.56
N ALA A 58 7.90 -13.32 -22.89
CA ALA A 58 8.82 -13.20 -21.77
C ALA A 58 8.18 -13.69 -20.45
N ASN A 59 8.97 -14.32 -19.60
CA ASN A 59 8.55 -14.65 -18.24
C ASN A 59 8.54 -13.38 -17.38
N ARG A 60 7.42 -13.12 -16.72
CA ARG A 60 7.23 -12.01 -15.78
C ARG A 60 6.95 -12.57 -14.38
N SER A 61 7.34 -11.80 -13.38
CA SER A 61 7.03 -12.09 -11.98
C SER A 61 6.46 -10.84 -11.31
N SER A 62 5.47 -11.02 -10.44
CA SER A 62 4.88 -9.95 -9.63
C SER A 62 4.88 -10.38 -8.18
N PRO A 63 5.79 -9.83 -7.35
CA PRO A 63 5.74 -10.03 -5.91
C PRO A 63 4.63 -9.17 -5.30
N ALA A 64 3.83 -9.77 -4.42
CA ALA A 64 2.81 -9.10 -3.63
C ALA A 64 2.70 -9.76 -2.24
N ILE A 65 2.31 -8.98 -1.25
CA ILE A 65 1.99 -9.47 0.09
C ILE A 65 0.48 -9.73 0.12
N ARG A 66 0.09 -10.99 0.24
CA ARG A 66 -1.30 -11.36 0.52
C ARG A 66 -1.57 -11.09 2.01
N VAL A 67 -2.50 -10.19 2.28
CA VAL A 67 -2.72 -9.65 3.62
C VAL A 67 -3.81 -10.43 4.37
N ASP A 68 -3.46 -10.91 5.55
CA ASP A 68 -4.37 -11.60 6.46
C ASP A 68 -4.94 -10.66 7.53
N GLN A 69 -4.14 -9.67 7.98
CA GLN A 69 -4.54 -8.70 9.00
C GLN A 69 -3.93 -7.31 8.72
N ILE A 70 -4.70 -6.27 9.02
CA ILE A 70 -4.28 -4.87 9.02
C ILE A 70 -4.50 -4.27 10.41
N ASP A 71 -3.50 -3.56 10.91
CA ASP A 71 -3.59 -2.72 12.11
C ASP A 71 -3.46 -1.25 11.70
N LEU A 72 -4.38 -0.40 12.15
CA LEU A 72 -4.33 1.04 11.88
C LEU A 72 -3.49 1.71 12.98
N LEU A 73 -2.34 2.29 12.62
CA LEU A 73 -1.35 2.79 13.57
C LEU A 73 -1.29 4.32 13.65
N GLY A 74 -1.97 5.04 12.74
CA GLY A 74 -2.06 6.50 12.75
C GLY A 74 -3.08 7.04 13.74
N SER A 75 -2.88 8.28 14.23
CA SER A 75 -3.85 8.96 15.08
C SER A 75 -5.11 9.33 14.28
N LYS A 76 -6.28 9.44 14.93
CA LYS A 76 -7.52 9.92 14.27
C LYS A 76 -7.32 11.28 13.59
N GLN A 77 -6.51 12.14 14.21
CA GLN A 77 -6.23 13.49 13.73
C GLN A 77 -5.43 13.50 12.42
N ASP A 78 -4.53 12.52 12.21
CA ASP A 78 -3.78 12.36 10.95
C ASP A 78 -4.70 11.90 9.80
N ASN A 79 -5.79 11.20 10.12
CA ASN A 79 -6.77 10.74 9.12
C ASN A 79 -7.79 11.84 8.74
N GLU A 80 -7.99 12.87 9.58
CA GLU A 80 -8.83 14.04 9.28
C GLU A 80 -8.10 15.11 8.46
N ALA A 81 -6.78 15.27 8.64
CA ALA A 81 -5.96 16.20 7.85
C ALA A 81 -5.98 15.87 6.34
N GLY A 82 -6.18 14.59 5.97
CA GLY A 82 -6.33 14.16 4.57
C GLY A 82 -7.69 14.47 3.93
N GLN A 83 -8.71 14.89 4.70
CA GLN A 83 -10.02 15.29 4.18
C GLN A 83 -10.06 16.77 3.77
N MET A 84 -9.22 17.63 4.37
CA MET A 84 -9.20 19.07 4.09
C MET A 84 -8.51 19.48 2.78
N ASP A 85 -7.67 18.62 2.18
CA ASP A 85 -6.98 18.93 0.90
C ASP A 85 -7.91 18.78 -0.34
N SER A 86 -9.11 18.23 -0.15
CA SER A 86 -10.09 17.97 -1.23
C SER A 86 -11.01 19.15 -1.59
N TYR A 87 -10.84 20.30 -0.92
CA TYR A 87 -11.60 21.54 -1.17
C TYR A 87 -10.66 22.70 -1.50
N ARG A 88 -9.88 22.58 -2.58
CA ARG A 88 -9.36 23.76 -3.28
C ARG A 88 -10.23 23.97 -4.53
N PRO A 89 -11.21 24.89 -4.51
CA PRO A 89 -11.81 25.36 -5.75
C PRO A 89 -10.69 26.03 -6.56
N GLU A 90 -10.47 25.57 -7.79
CA GLU A 90 -9.56 26.24 -8.72
C GLU A 90 -10.19 27.59 -9.09
N GLU A 91 -9.59 28.67 -8.59
CA GLU A 91 -9.99 30.02 -8.95
C GLU A 91 -9.46 30.36 -10.35
N PHE A 92 -10.38 30.85 -11.20
CA PHE A 92 -10.14 31.32 -12.56
C PHE A 92 -9.34 32.62 -12.60
#